data_AF-A0AAV7JEB6-F1
#
_entry.id   AF-A0AAV7JEB6-F1
#
_cell.length_a   1.000
_cell.length_b   1.000
_cell.length_c   1.000
_cell.angle_alpha   90.00
_cell.angle_beta   90.00
_cell.angle_gamma   90.00
#
_symmetry.space_group_name_H-M   'P 1'
#
loop_
_entity.id
_entity.type
_entity.pdbx_description
1 polymer ?
#
loop_
_entity_poly.entity_id
_entity_poly.type
_entity_poly.pdbx_seq_one_letter_code
_entity_poly.pdbx_strand_id
1 'polypeptide(L)'
;MMIVKRTNEHSHGPDEQAADYCEAKAGTKRRARESQDSTHHIVGESLQTASEGTAAKLPKLDSLKRTIQRQRASVLAAPAQPTTLAELALPAVYQQTAKGEQFLLYDSGADDVPRFLIFATQHNLGVLQRSKIWLADGTFKTAPPLFVQVYLVHGLRGGDDPMKTGHLLPSLFVPLPNKMELSVASLEFAKFFVIS
;
A
#
# COMPACT_ATOMS: atom_id res chain seq x y z
N MET A 1 20.42 -49.63 -50.29
CA MET A 1 20.88 -48.34 -49.72
C MET A 1 20.05 -48.07 -48.48
N MET A 2 20.63 -48.24 -47.29
CA MET A 2 19.92 -48.18 -46.01
C MET A 2 20.11 -46.78 -45.42
N ILE A 3 19.03 -46.02 -45.26
CA ILE A 3 19.06 -44.70 -44.61
C ILE A 3 18.96 -44.94 -43.11
N VAL A 4 20.07 -44.76 -42.38
CA VAL A 4 20.08 -44.80 -40.92
C VAL A 4 19.76 -43.40 -40.40
N LYS A 5 18.55 -43.23 -39.86
CA LYS A 5 18.14 -42.01 -39.15
C LYS A 5 18.85 -41.97 -37.81
N ARG A 6 19.83 -41.08 -37.65
CA ARG A 6 20.40 -40.76 -36.33
C ARG A 6 19.46 -39.78 -35.62
N THR A 7 18.78 -40.23 -34.58
CA THR A 7 18.17 -39.36 -33.58
C THR A 7 19.26 -38.92 -32.61
N ASN A 8 19.43 -37.60 -32.50
CA ASN A 8 20.31 -37.01 -31.51
C ASN A 8 19.56 -36.99 -30.17
N GLU A 9 19.88 -37.93 -29.29
CA GLU A 9 19.31 -38.00 -27.93
C GLU A 9 20.00 -36.95 -27.05
N HIS A 10 19.44 -35.74 -27.03
CA HIS A 10 19.77 -34.78 -25.98
C HIS A 10 18.90 -35.05 -24.76
N SER A 11 19.36 -36.00 -23.93
CA SER A 11 18.84 -36.18 -22.57
C SER A 11 19.49 -35.14 -21.66
N HIS A 12 19.03 -33.88 -21.73
CA HIS A 12 19.37 -32.92 -20.68
C HIS A 12 18.60 -33.32 -19.41
N GLY A 13 19.33 -33.55 -18.31
CA GLY A 13 18.74 -33.62 -16.97
C GLY A 13 17.95 -32.33 -16.67
N PRO A 14 17.10 -32.33 -15.63
CA PRO A 14 16.28 -31.17 -15.31
C PRO A 14 17.15 -29.91 -15.21
N ASP A 15 16.85 -28.92 -16.05
CA ASP A 15 17.53 -27.62 -16.02
C ASP A 15 17.08 -26.90 -14.74
N GLU A 16 17.87 -27.08 -13.69
CA GLU A 16 17.65 -26.51 -12.36
C GLU A 16 17.47 -24.99 -12.42
N GLN A 17 18.16 -24.31 -13.35
CA GLN A 17 18.04 -22.87 -13.55
C GLN A 17 16.72 -22.50 -14.22
N ALA A 18 16.20 -23.35 -15.13
CA ALA A 18 14.87 -23.15 -15.71
C ALA A 18 13.74 -23.40 -14.70
N ALA A 19 13.91 -24.41 -13.83
CA ALA A 19 12.95 -24.69 -12.76
C ALA A 19 12.90 -23.55 -11.75
N ASP A 20 14.06 -23.12 -11.25
CA ASP A 20 14.22 -21.99 -10.32
C ASP A 20 13.70 -20.67 -10.93
N TYR A 21 13.99 -20.40 -12.21
CA TYR A 21 13.41 -19.25 -12.92
C TYR A 21 11.88 -19.29 -12.97
N CYS A 22 11.31 -20.45 -13.27
CA CYS A 22 9.87 -20.63 -13.31
C CYS A 22 9.26 -20.39 -11.93
N GLU A 23 9.89 -20.92 -10.87
CA GLU A 23 9.47 -20.76 -9.50
C GLU A 23 9.51 -19.29 -9.04
N ALA A 24 10.63 -18.60 -9.23
CA ALA A 24 10.77 -17.18 -8.88
C ALA A 24 9.70 -16.31 -9.59
N LYS A 25 9.45 -16.58 -10.87
CA LYS A 25 8.44 -15.87 -11.66
C LYS A 25 7.01 -16.20 -11.21
N ALA A 26 6.72 -17.45 -10.89
CA ALA A 26 5.43 -17.88 -10.36
C ALA A 26 5.17 -17.28 -8.97
N GLY A 27 6.17 -17.32 -8.09
CA GLY A 27 6.15 -16.72 -6.76
C GLY A 27 5.88 -15.21 -6.80
N THR A 28 6.58 -14.49 -7.68
CA THR A 28 6.34 -13.05 -7.93
C THR A 28 4.89 -12.77 -8.32
N LYS A 29 4.37 -13.53 -9.29
CA LYS A 29 2.98 -13.35 -9.76
C LYS A 29 1.96 -13.68 -8.68
N ARG A 30 2.18 -14.77 -7.94
CA ARG A 30 1.32 -15.20 -6.83
C ARG A 30 1.23 -14.12 -5.75
N ARG A 31 2.37 -13.66 -5.24
CA ARG A 31 2.42 -12.56 -4.27
C ARG A 31 1.75 -11.29 -4.76
N ALA A 32 2.00 -10.93 -6.03
CA ALA A 32 1.36 -9.74 -6.60
C ALA A 32 -0.17 -9.80 -6.52
N ARG A 33 -0.76 -11.00 -6.56
CA ARG A 33 -2.22 -11.23 -6.47
C ARG A 33 -2.72 -11.35 -5.04
N GLU A 34 -1.93 -11.98 -4.17
CA GLU A 34 -2.37 -12.42 -2.85
C GLU A 34 -1.91 -11.50 -1.71
N SER A 35 -0.92 -10.62 -1.94
CA SER A 35 -0.39 -9.70 -0.93
C SER A 35 -0.49 -8.23 -1.32
N GLN A 36 -0.58 -7.38 -0.29
CA GLN A 36 -0.56 -5.92 -0.39
C GLN A 36 0.86 -5.33 -0.24
N ASP A 37 1.91 -6.16 -0.29
CA ASP A 37 3.30 -5.72 -0.12
C ASP A 37 3.70 -4.65 -1.15
N SER A 38 4.70 -3.83 -0.88
CA SER A 38 5.15 -2.89 -1.92
C SER A 38 5.72 -3.64 -3.12
N THR A 39 5.57 -3.08 -4.34
CA THR A 39 6.20 -3.64 -5.54
C THR A 39 7.71 -3.83 -5.35
N HIS A 40 8.35 -2.90 -4.63
CA HIS A 40 9.78 -3.00 -4.33
C HIS A 40 10.09 -4.21 -3.44
N HIS A 41 9.28 -4.46 -2.42
CA HIS A 41 9.44 -5.62 -1.54
C HIS A 41 9.34 -6.94 -2.31
N ILE A 42 8.28 -7.11 -3.12
CA ILE A 42 8.08 -8.33 -3.92
C ILE A 42 9.24 -8.55 -4.91
N VAL A 43 9.76 -7.48 -5.52
CA VAL A 43 10.91 -7.61 -6.43
C VAL A 43 12.19 -7.96 -5.67
N GLY A 44 12.46 -7.29 -4.55
CA GLY A 44 13.64 -7.57 -3.73
C GLY A 44 13.66 -9.01 -3.24
N GLU A 45 12.52 -9.52 -2.83
CA GLU A 45 12.40 -10.90 -2.38
C GLU A 45 12.53 -11.91 -3.52
N SER A 46 11.92 -11.64 -4.69
CA SER A 46 12.13 -12.49 -5.88
C SER A 46 13.60 -12.59 -6.29
N LEU A 47 14.39 -11.55 -6.03
CA LEU A 47 15.83 -11.55 -6.29
C LEU A 47 16.61 -12.33 -5.21
N GLN A 48 16.13 -12.32 -3.97
CA GLN A 48 16.74 -13.06 -2.86
C GLN A 48 16.44 -14.57 -2.91
N THR A 49 15.27 -14.96 -3.43
CA THR A 49 14.87 -16.37 -3.50
C THR A 49 15.44 -17.09 -4.71
N ALA A 50 15.85 -16.37 -5.76
CA ALA A 50 16.44 -16.95 -6.95
C ALA A 50 17.92 -17.28 -6.72
N SER A 51 18.42 -18.38 -7.29
CA SER A 51 19.86 -18.64 -7.32
C SER A 51 20.62 -17.55 -8.10
N GLU A 52 21.93 -17.38 -7.86
CA GLU A 52 22.74 -16.35 -8.54
C GLU A 52 22.67 -16.47 -10.08
N GLY A 53 22.73 -17.69 -10.60
CA GLY A 53 22.62 -17.96 -12.04
C GLY A 53 21.24 -17.62 -12.61
N THR A 54 20.18 -17.80 -11.82
CA THR A 54 18.81 -17.44 -12.19
C THR A 54 18.56 -15.95 -12.08
N ALA A 55 19.12 -15.29 -11.06
CA ALA A 55 18.98 -13.84 -10.86
C ALA A 55 19.52 -13.06 -12.07
N ALA A 56 20.63 -13.51 -12.67
CA ALA A 56 21.16 -12.94 -13.91
C ALA A 56 20.23 -13.10 -15.12
N LYS A 57 19.36 -14.12 -15.12
CA LYS A 57 18.38 -14.39 -16.19
C LYS A 57 17.01 -13.76 -15.93
N LEU A 58 16.78 -13.17 -14.76
CA LEU A 58 15.51 -12.53 -14.46
C LEU A 58 15.26 -11.32 -15.37
N PRO A 59 14.00 -10.99 -15.67
CA PRO A 59 13.67 -9.77 -16.40
C PRO A 59 14.20 -8.53 -15.69
N LYS A 60 14.46 -7.47 -16.46
CA LYS A 60 14.83 -6.16 -15.91
C LYS A 60 13.84 -5.72 -14.83
N LEU A 61 14.35 -4.97 -13.85
CA LEU A 61 13.58 -4.46 -12.70
C LEU A 61 12.23 -3.84 -13.10
N ASP A 62 12.21 -3.00 -14.13
CA ASP A 62 10.97 -2.34 -14.59
C ASP A 62 9.96 -3.33 -15.19
N SER A 63 10.43 -4.40 -15.82
CA SER A 63 9.57 -5.46 -16.34
C SER A 63 8.94 -6.29 -15.21
N LEU A 64 9.70 -6.55 -14.14
CA LEU A 64 9.18 -7.17 -12.92
C LEU A 64 8.13 -6.27 -12.25
N LYS A 65 8.44 -4.98 -12.05
CA LYS A 65 7.51 -3.98 -11.51
C LYS A 65 6.20 -3.92 -12.32
N ARG A 66 6.30 -3.83 -13.64
CA ARG A 66 5.13 -3.84 -14.54
C ARG A 66 4.35 -5.14 -14.46
N THR A 67 5.03 -6.28 -14.33
CA THR A 67 4.37 -7.58 -14.17
C THR A 67 3.54 -7.62 -12.89
N ILE A 68 4.11 -7.18 -11.77
CA ILE A 68 3.42 -7.10 -10.47
C ILE A 68 2.21 -6.17 -10.55
N GLN A 69 2.39 -4.96 -11.09
CA GLN A 69 1.31 -3.98 -11.27
C GLN A 69 0.17 -4.53 -12.12
N ARG A 70 0.48 -5.23 -13.22
CA ARG A 70 -0.53 -5.86 -14.08
C ARG A 70 -1.27 -6.99 -13.38
N GLN A 71 -0.57 -7.83 -12.61
CA GLN A 71 -1.23 -8.89 -11.83
C GLN A 71 -2.20 -8.30 -10.80
N ARG A 72 -1.79 -7.23 -10.10
CA ARG A 72 -2.64 -6.50 -9.16
C ARG A 72 -3.88 -5.94 -9.82
N ALA A 73 -3.71 -5.24 -10.94
CA ALA A 73 -4.83 -4.69 -11.70
C ALA A 73 -5.84 -5.78 -12.12
N SER A 74 -5.35 -6.96 -12.53
CA SER A 74 -6.22 -8.06 -12.95
C SER A 74 -7.03 -8.72 -11.83
N VAL A 75 -6.55 -8.69 -10.59
CA VAL A 75 -7.22 -9.31 -9.44
C VAL A 75 -8.10 -8.33 -8.70
N LEU A 76 -7.63 -7.10 -8.48
CA LEU A 76 -8.36 -6.12 -7.71
C LEU A 76 -9.54 -5.51 -8.48
N ALA A 77 -9.58 -5.68 -9.81
CA ALA A 77 -10.53 -5.02 -10.71
C ALA A 77 -10.70 -3.54 -10.31
N ALA A 78 -9.57 -2.89 -10.01
CA ALA A 78 -9.56 -1.59 -9.38
C ALA A 78 -10.42 -0.62 -10.21
N PRO A 79 -11.31 0.15 -9.56
CA PRO A 79 -12.14 1.11 -10.27
C PRO A 79 -11.27 2.08 -11.05
N ALA A 80 -11.80 2.59 -12.16
CA ALA A 80 -11.14 3.64 -12.91
C ALA A 80 -10.85 4.83 -11.98
N GLN A 81 -9.71 5.49 -12.20
CA GLN A 81 -9.33 6.66 -11.41
C GLN A 81 -10.42 7.73 -11.59
N PRO A 82 -11.07 8.19 -10.50
CA PRO A 82 -12.13 9.19 -10.61
C PRO A 82 -11.55 10.53 -11.09
N THR A 83 -12.37 11.31 -11.79
CA THR A 83 -11.97 12.64 -12.28
C THR A 83 -12.43 13.77 -11.37
N THR A 84 -13.45 13.50 -10.55
CA THR A 84 -13.97 14.44 -9.55
C THR A 84 -14.16 13.76 -8.19
N LEU A 85 -14.20 14.53 -7.11
CA LEU A 85 -14.46 13.99 -5.76
C LEU A 85 -15.90 13.48 -5.59
N ALA A 86 -16.85 13.99 -6.36
CA ALA A 86 -18.23 13.49 -6.36
C ALA A 86 -18.31 12.06 -6.93
N GLU A 87 -17.49 11.75 -7.94
CA GLU A 87 -17.39 10.41 -8.56
C GLU A 87 -16.60 9.40 -7.73
N LEU A 88 -15.91 9.84 -6.67
CA LEU A 88 -15.07 8.97 -5.85
C LEU A 88 -15.95 7.93 -5.13
N ALA A 89 -16.01 6.73 -5.68
CA ALA A 89 -16.56 5.56 -5.02
C ALA A 89 -15.42 4.76 -4.40
N LEU A 90 -15.45 4.55 -3.09
CA LEU A 90 -14.47 3.73 -2.37
C LEU A 90 -15.04 2.31 -2.16
N PRO A 91 -14.56 1.29 -2.90
CA PRO A 91 -14.91 -0.10 -2.64
C PRO A 91 -14.64 -0.50 -1.18
N ALA A 92 -15.49 -1.38 -0.64
CA ALA A 92 -15.38 -1.84 0.76
C ALA A 92 -13.99 -2.40 1.11
N VAL A 93 -13.31 -3.05 0.15
CA VAL A 93 -11.94 -3.58 0.34
C VAL A 93 -10.90 -2.49 0.63
N TYR A 94 -11.13 -1.24 0.22
CA TYR A 94 -10.24 -0.10 0.52
C TYR A 94 -10.65 0.67 1.77
N GLN A 95 -11.77 0.30 2.38
CA GLN A 95 -12.23 0.89 3.64
C GLN A 95 -11.66 0.17 4.87
N GLN A 96 -10.97 -0.96 4.66
CA GLN A 96 -10.37 -1.78 5.72
C GLN A 96 -8.85 -1.90 5.54
N THR A 97 -8.15 -2.17 6.64
CA THR A 97 -6.73 -2.53 6.63
C THR A 97 -6.53 -3.92 6.03
N ALA A 98 -5.29 -4.28 5.71
CA ALA A 98 -4.94 -5.64 5.28
C ALA A 98 -5.28 -6.73 6.30
N LYS A 99 -5.52 -6.37 7.57
CA LYS A 99 -5.95 -7.28 8.64
C LYS A 99 -7.46 -7.33 8.82
N GLY A 100 -8.23 -6.64 7.96
CA GLY A 100 -9.70 -6.57 8.03
C GLY A 100 -10.24 -5.59 9.08
N GLU A 101 -9.39 -4.76 9.69
CA GLU A 101 -9.85 -3.71 10.62
C GLU A 101 -10.44 -2.53 9.83
N GLN A 102 -11.56 -1.96 10.27
CA GLN A 102 -12.12 -0.75 9.68
C GLN A 102 -11.08 0.39 9.72
N PHE A 103 -10.92 1.08 8.59
CA PHE A 103 -9.90 2.10 8.42
C PHE A 103 -10.46 3.43 7.91
N LEU A 104 -11.43 3.42 6.99
CA LEU A 104 -12.20 4.62 6.65
C LEU A 104 -13.18 4.89 7.81
N LEU A 105 -12.93 5.94 8.58
CA LEU A 105 -13.79 6.32 9.70
C LEU A 105 -14.93 7.23 9.29
N TYR A 106 -14.64 8.14 8.37
CA TYR A 106 -15.61 9.13 7.93
C TYR A 106 -15.40 9.49 6.47
N ASP A 107 -16.52 9.65 5.78
CA ASP A 107 -16.61 10.17 4.43
C ASP A 107 -17.75 11.19 4.43
N SER A 108 -17.45 12.45 4.14
CA SER A 108 -18.47 13.50 4.14
C SER A 108 -19.51 13.32 3.03
N GLY A 109 -19.23 12.44 2.05
CA GLY A 109 -20.12 12.14 0.95
C GLY A 109 -20.00 13.11 -0.22
N ALA A 110 -20.60 12.74 -1.35
CA ALA A 110 -20.53 13.49 -2.60
C ALA A 110 -21.26 14.86 -2.56
N ASP A 111 -22.20 15.02 -1.63
CA ASP A 111 -23.01 16.23 -1.47
C ASP A 111 -22.30 17.32 -0.65
N ASP A 112 -21.26 16.97 0.11
CA ASP A 112 -20.44 17.94 0.84
C ASP A 112 -19.32 18.45 -0.08
N VAL A 113 -19.29 19.77 -0.30
CA VAL A 113 -18.29 20.43 -1.14
C VAL A 113 -17.51 21.44 -0.29
N PRO A 114 -16.23 21.15 0.02
CA PRO A 114 -15.40 20.15 -0.64
C PRO A 114 -15.30 18.84 0.17
N ARG A 115 -15.66 17.71 -0.46
CA ARG A 115 -15.66 16.37 0.16
C ARG A 115 -14.32 16.01 0.78
N PHE A 116 -14.34 15.48 2.00
CA PHE A 116 -13.15 15.04 2.71
C PHE A 116 -13.36 13.66 3.34
N LEU A 117 -12.24 12.99 3.61
CA LEU A 117 -12.19 11.64 4.15
C LEU A 117 -11.34 11.62 5.41
N ILE A 118 -11.70 10.79 6.38
CA ILE A 118 -10.90 10.54 7.57
C ILE A 118 -10.58 9.06 7.63
N PHE A 119 -9.29 8.74 7.68
CA PHE A 119 -8.80 7.38 7.88
C PHE A 119 -8.06 7.26 9.21
N ALA A 120 -8.44 6.26 10.00
CA ALA A 120 -7.73 5.78 11.17
C ALA A 120 -8.30 4.44 11.60
N THR A 121 -7.50 3.68 12.36
CA THR A 121 -7.98 2.49 13.06
C THR A 121 -8.41 2.84 14.48
N GLN A 122 -9.18 1.96 15.13
CA GLN A 122 -9.49 2.18 16.55
C GLN A 122 -8.23 2.16 17.42
N HIS A 123 -7.27 1.30 17.07
CA HIS A 123 -5.97 1.32 17.73
C HIS A 123 -5.30 2.70 17.68
N ASN A 124 -5.29 3.33 16.50
CA ASN A 124 -4.67 4.62 16.29
C ASN A 124 -5.42 5.75 17.02
N LEU A 125 -6.75 5.73 17.03
CA LEU A 125 -7.54 6.66 17.84
C LEU A 125 -7.19 6.52 19.33
N GLY A 126 -7.05 5.30 19.82
CA GLY A 126 -6.59 5.04 21.19
C GLY A 126 -5.17 5.56 21.46
N VAL A 127 -4.26 5.55 20.47
CA VAL A 127 -2.95 6.20 20.59
C VAL A 127 -3.14 7.70 20.80
N LEU A 128 -3.92 8.36 19.94
CA LEU A 128 -4.22 9.79 20.08
C LEU A 128 -4.84 10.11 21.45
N GLN A 129 -5.84 9.35 21.87
CA GLN A 129 -6.52 9.56 23.16
C GLN A 129 -5.56 9.52 24.36
N ARG A 130 -4.56 8.64 24.34
CA ARG A 130 -3.57 8.48 25.41
C ARG A 130 -2.36 9.41 25.27
N SER A 131 -2.15 9.97 24.08
CA SER A 131 -1.02 10.86 23.81
C SER A 131 -1.23 12.22 24.45
N LYS A 132 -0.28 12.63 25.31
CA LYS A 132 -0.25 13.99 25.90
C LYS A 132 0.12 15.07 24.88
N ILE A 133 0.81 14.69 23.81
CA ILE A 133 1.30 15.59 22.76
C ILE A 133 0.80 15.08 21.42
N TRP A 134 0.12 15.96 20.69
CA TRP A 134 -0.30 15.73 19.31
C TRP A 134 0.49 16.68 18.41
N LEU A 135 0.96 16.15 17.28
CA LEU A 135 1.60 16.94 16.24
C LEU A 135 0.80 16.75 14.96
N ALA A 136 0.53 17.83 14.25
CA ALA A 136 -0.24 17.77 13.02
C ALA A 136 0.35 18.66 11.94
N ASP A 137 0.43 18.16 10.71
CA ASP A 137 0.97 18.88 9.57
C ASP A 137 0.41 18.34 8.24
N GLY A 138 0.42 19.19 7.20
CA GLY A 138 -0.04 18.88 5.85
C GLY A 138 1.09 18.42 4.93
N THR A 139 0.91 17.25 4.29
CA THR A 139 1.84 16.73 3.29
C THR A 139 1.30 16.94 1.88
N PHE A 140 1.92 17.86 1.12
CA PHE A 140 1.45 18.24 -0.22
C PHE A 140 2.03 17.35 -1.33
N LYS A 141 3.31 16.96 -1.23
CA LYS A 141 4.01 16.20 -2.28
C LYS A 141 3.47 14.78 -2.50
N THR A 142 2.82 14.22 -1.48
CA THR A 142 2.31 12.85 -1.44
C THR A 142 0.79 12.80 -1.56
N ALA A 143 0.14 13.94 -1.84
CA ALA A 143 -1.31 14.00 -1.99
C ALA A 143 -1.76 13.13 -3.17
N PRO A 144 -2.73 12.22 -2.95
CA PRO A 144 -3.34 11.48 -4.05
C PRO A 144 -4.02 12.47 -5.02
N PRO A 145 -4.22 12.07 -6.29
CA PRO A 145 -5.00 12.86 -7.23
C PRO A 145 -6.37 13.23 -6.65
N LEU A 146 -6.90 14.39 -7.04
CA LEU A 146 -8.11 15.04 -6.50
C LEU A 146 -7.95 15.70 -5.12
N PHE A 147 -6.87 15.41 -4.39
CA PHE A 147 -6.54 16.06 -3.12
C PHE A 147 -5.34 17.00 -3.29
N VAL A 148 -5.30 18.06 -2.50
CA VAL A 148 -4.21 19.04 -2.49
C VAL A 148 -3.16 18.70 -1.42
N GLN A 149 -3.59 18.06 -0.33
CA GLN A 149 -2.70 17.61 0.75
C GLN A 149 -3.27 16.37 1.44
N VAL A 150 -2.41 15.64 2.16
CA VAL A 150 -2.84 14.73 3.24
C VAL A 150 -2.42 15.35 4.56
N TYR A 151 -3.40 15.75 5.35
CA TYR A 151 -3.19 16.24 6.70
C TYR A 151 -3.03 15.06 7.65
N LEU A 152 -1.93 15.03 8.40
CA LEU A 152 -1.54 13.91 9.26
C LEU A 152 -1.53 14.35 10.71
N VAL A 153 -2.30 13.66 11.56
CA VAL A 153 -2.23 13.83 13.02
C VAL A 153 -1.45 12.67 13.62
N HIS A 154 -0.45 13.01 14.41
CA HIS A 154 0.44 12.08 15.07
C HIS A 154 0.25 12.16 16.58
N GLY A 155 0.18 11.00 17.21
CA GLY A 155 0.25 10.87 18.67
C GLY A 155 1.65 10.51 19.11
N LEU A 156 2.18 11.22 20.11
CA LEU A 156 3.42 10.81 20.77
C LEU A 156 3.12 9.69 21.77
N ARG A 157 3.71 8.51 21.56
CA ARG A 157 3.57 7.36 22.45
C ARG A 157 4.91 7.05 23.11
N GLY A 158 4.99 7.13 24.43
CA GLY A 158 6.20 6.84 25.21
C GLY A 158 5.86 6.49 26.66
N GLY A 159 6.89 6.10 27.43
CA GLY A 159 6.76 5.84 28.86
C GLY A 159 6.63 7.14 29.68
N ASP A 160 7.18 7.15 30.90
CA ASP A 160 7.03 8.28 31.83
C ASP A 160 7.61 9.60 31.29
N ASP A 161 8.63 9.53 30.43
CA ASP A 161 9.19 10.67 29.70
C ASP A 161 9.07 10.46 28.16
N PRO A 162 7.95 10.89 27.56
CA PRO A 162 7.72 10.79 26.12
C PRO A 162 8.68 11.66 25.29
N MET A 163 9.31 12.69 25.85
CA MET A 163 10.26 13.50 25.08
C MET A 163 11.57 12.76 24.84
N LYS A 164 11.96 11.84 25.73
CA LYS A 164 13.19 11.04 25.58
C LYS A 164 12.97 9.69 24.92
N THR A 165 11.81 9.08 25.18
CA THR A 165 11.52 7.69 24.77
C THR A 165 10.34 7.57 23.81
N GLY A 166 9.72 8.69 23.46
CA GLY A 166 8.51 8.70 22.66
C GLY A 166 8.77 8.36 21.19
N HIS A 167 7.84 7.60 20.64
CA HIS A 167 7.73 7.39 19.21
C HIS A 167 6.54 8.18 18.69
N LEU A 168 6.77 8.96 17.64
CA LEU A 168 5.73 9.69 16.97
C LEU A 168 5.00 8.74 16.01
N LEU A 169 3.72 8.48 16.26
CA LEU A 169 2.94 7.53 15.49
C LEU A 169 1.89 8.27 14.64
N PRO A 170 1.95 8.17 13.29
CA PRO A 170 0.91 8.71 12.44
C PRO A 170 -0.38 7.92 12.70
N SER A 171 -1.39 8.62 13.20
CA SER A 171 -2.56 7.96 13.78
C SER A 171 -3.85 8.31 13.04
N LEU A 172 -3.95 9.51 12.46
CA LEU A 172 -5.11 9.94 11.69
C LEU A 172 -4.68 10.64 10.40
N PHE A 173 -5.32 10.26 9.30
CA PHE A 173 -4.98 10.69 7.94
C PHE A 173 -6.20 11.33 7.30
N VAL A 174 -6.07 12.57 6.85
CA VAL A 174 -7.16 13.34 6.28
C VAL A 174 -6.73 13.90 4.92
N PRO A 175 -7.02 13.20 3.81
CA PRO A 175 -6.88 13.77 2.48
C PRO A 175 -7.82 14.97 2.33
N LEU A 176 -7.25 16.14 2.05
CA LEU A 176 -7.99 17.39 1.93
C LEU A 176 -7.92 17.94 0.50
N PRO A 177 -9.06 18.38 -0.05
CA PRO A 177 -9.17 18.88 -1.42
C PRO A 177 -8.67 20.32 -1.60
N ASN A 178 -8.18 20.95 -0.53
CA ASN A 178 -7.68 22.32 -0.52
C ASN A 178 -6.53 22.46 0.50
N LYS A 179 -5.93 23.64 0.54
CA LYS A 179 -4.83 23.99 1.48
C LYS A 179 -5.33 24.33 2.89
N MET A 180 -6.53 23.92 3.28
CA MET A 180 -6.97 24.18 4.66
C MET A 180 -6.08 23.43 5.64
N GLU A 181 -5.46 24.15 6.55
CA GLU A 181 -5.02 23.55 7.80
C GLU A 181 -6.30 23.19 8.57
N LEU A 182 -6.39 21.98 9.12
CA LEU A 182 -7.48 21.65 10.04
C LEU A 182 -7.41 22.66 11.19
N SER A 183 -8.28 23.67 11.15
CA SER A 183 -8.35 24.69 12.18
C SER A 183 -8.61 24.04 13.55
N VAL A 184 -8.49 24.81 14.64
CA VAL A 184 -8.79 24.30 15.99
C VAL A 184 -10.18 23.63 16.07
N ALA A 185 -11.16 24.10 15.28
CA ALA A 185 -12.48 23.47 15.16
C ALA A 185 -12.45 22.06 14.54
N SER A 186 -11.52 21.78 13.64
CA SER A 186 -11.31 20.47 13.04
C SER A 186 -10.47 19.54 13.93
N LEU A 187 -9.61 20.08 14.79
CA LEU A 187 -8.98 19.34 15.90
C LEU A 187 -10.02 18.98 16.97
N GLU A 188 -10.96 19.87 17.29
CA GLU A 188 -12.15 19.58 18.11
C GLU A 188 -13.01 18.49 17.45
N PHE A 189 -13.17 18.52 16.13
CA PHE A 189 -13.85 17.47 15.36
C PHE A 189 -13.07 16.13 15.42
N ALA A 190 -11.74 16.15 15.32
CA ALA A 190 -10.93 14.94 15.53
C ALA A 190 -11.03 14.43 16.97
N LYS A 191 -11.06 15.33 17.98
CA LYS A 191 -11.34 14.97 19.38
C LYS A 191 -12.73 14.35 19.53
N PHE A 192 -13.73 14.80 18.79
CA PHE A 192 -15.07 14.20 18.79
C PHE A 192 -14.99 12.71 18.42
N PHE A 193 -14.21 12.33 17.40
CA PHE A 193 -13.99 10.92 17.04
C PHE A 193 -13.06 10.16 18.00
N VAL A 194 -12.24 10.85 18.80
CA VAL A 194 -11.29 10.24 19.75
C VAL A 194 -11.88 10.06 21.16
N ILE A 195 -12.94 10.82 21.51
CA ILE A 195 -13.56 10.84 22.85
C ILE A 195 -14.95 10.19 22.88
N SER A 196 -15.59 9.98 21.71
CA SER A 196 -16.87 9.24 21.61
C SER A 196 -16.66 7.73 21.61
#